data_AF-A0A9W5TNY6-F1
#
_entry.id   AF-A0A9W5TNY6-F1
#
_cell.length_a   1.000
_cell.length_b   1.000
_cell.length_c   1.000
_cell.angle_alpha   90.00
_cell.angle_beta   90.00
_cell.angle_gamma   90.00
#
_symmetry.space_group_name_H-M   'P 1'
#
loop_
_entity.id
_entity.type
_entity.pdbx_description
1 polymer ?
#
loop_
_entity_poly.entity_id
_entity_poly.type
_entity_poly.pdbx_seq_one_letter_code
_entity_poly.pdbx_strand_id
1 'polypeptide(L)'
;MGRLVRWAGSPAGWLCRLAGGLVVPARRVRHRRSRSRVTGVAGFARYVALGDSQTEGLWDGDDDAGLFGFADRLALRLSADNPGFRYANLAIRGNQIRDVLVDQLPRALSMRPDLVTVCIGMNDVTRPGPGFDGALARLDQVHRTLAGSGATVVTTTFPDVARILPIGRVLNTRVLRINDEIRAAAQRYGFGLVDLFDAPSMAQPETWSVDRVHGSPRGHMLFAAAAAEALGLPGSSHDWAGVDPSAPPPSVRSQAYSQVLWTQNMLMPWLWRHVRGRSSGGGRSPRRPVLAPV
;
A
#
# COMPACT_ATOMS: atom_id res chain seq x y z
N MET A 1 -6.17 33.42 -53.74
CA MET A 1 -4.90 34.04 -54.17
C MET A 1 -4.68 35.29 -53.33
N GLY A 2 -3.59 35.29 -52.54
CA GLY A 2 -2.88 36.43 -51.92
C GLY A 2 -3.63 37.42 -51.02
N ARG A 3 -3.05 38.03 -49.97
CA ARG A 3 -1.76 37.94 -49.26
C ARG A 3 -1.95 38.92 -48.06
N LEU A 4 -1.61 38.51 -46.83
CA LEU A 4 -0.56 39.09 -45.94
C LEU A 4 -0.45 40.64 -45.98
N VAL A 5 -0.35 41.36 -44.85
CA VAL A 5 0.89 41.54 -44.08
C VAL A 5 0.63 42.27 -42.72
N ARG A 6 1.48 41.90 -41.75
CA ARG A 6 1.89 42.45 -40.43
C ARG A 6 1.54 43.89 -40.04
N TRP A 7 1.37 44.07 -38.72
CA TRP A 7 1.74 45.28 -37.99
C TRP A 7 2.71 44.97 -36.85
N ALA A 8 3.72 45.83 -36.72
CA ALA A 8 4.68 45.90 -35.62
C ALA A 8 4.43 47.20 -34.83
N GLY A 9 4.69 47.20 -33.52
CA GLY A 9 4.78 48.45 -32.75
C GLY A 9 4.43 48.30 -31.28
N SER A 10 5.45 48.09 -30.44
CA SER A 10 5.46 48.58 -29.05
C SER A 10 5.96 50.03 -29.06
N PRO A 11 5.53 50.86 -28.09
CA PRO A 11 6.54 51.35 -27.13
C PRO A 11 6.02 51.56 -25.68
N ALA A 12 6.99 51.58 -24.76
CA ALA A 12 6.98 52.12 -23.39
C ALA A 12 6.09 51.38 -22.35
N GLY A 13 6.57 50.98 -21.18
CA GLY A 13 7.78 51.36 -20.46
C GLY A 13 7.40 51.82 -19.05
N TRP A 14 7.29 50.89 -18.10
CA TRP A 14 7.48 51.16 -16.68
C TRP A 14 8.19 49.97 -16.04
N LEU A 15 9.48 50.17 -15.76
CA LEU A 15 10.30 49.35 -14.88
C LEU A 15 10.07 49.84 -13.45
N CYS A 16 9.53 48.99 -12.58
CA CYS A 16 9.75 49.10 -11.14
C CYS A 16 10.58 47.89 -10.71
N ARG A 17 11.76 48.16 -10.15
CA ARG A 17 12.75 47.17 -9.74
C ARG A 17 12.44 46.62 -8.35
N LEU A 18 12.59 45.30 -8.25
CA LEU A 18 13.20 44.50 -7.17
C LEU A 18 12.47 44.37 -5.82
N ALA A 19 11.87 43.19 -5.63
CA ALA A 19 12.08 42.42 -4.40
C ALA A 19 12.52 41.00 -4.83
N GLY A 20 13.72 40.60 -4.38
CA GLY A 20 14.37 39.37 -4.80
C GLY A 20 13.60 38.11 -4.39
N GLY A 21 13.39 37.23 -5.35
CA GLY A 21 12.96 35.86 -5.13
C GLY A 21 13.49 35.02 -6.29
N LEU A 22 14.50 34.20 -6.04
CA LEU A 22 14.95 33.20 -6.99
C LEU A 22 13.74 32.30 -7.32
N VAL A 23 13.20 32.42 -8.54
CA VAL A 23 12.29 31.42 -9.08
C VAL A 23 13.14 30.22 -9.48
N VAL A 24 13.25 29.25 -8.57
CA VAL A 24 13.85 27.94 -8.87
C VAL A 24 12.84 27.17 -9.73
N PRO A 25 13.16 26.79 -10.98
CA PRO A 25 12.24 25.99 -11.77
C PRO A 25 12.06 24.63 -11.11
N ALA A 26 10.81 24.19 -10.99
CA ALA A 26 10.47 22.86 -10.51
C ALA A 26 11.25 21.81 -11.32
N ARG A 27 12.19 21.13 -10.67
CA ARG A 27 12.90 19.99 -11.26
C ARG A 27 11.86 18.94 -11.63
N ARG A 28 11.62 18.74 -12.93
CA ARG A 28 11.05 17.48 -13.43
C ARG A 28 11.97 16.36 -12.96
N VAL A 29 11.53 15.64 -11.93
CA VAL A 29 12.13 14.35 -11.57
C VAL A 29 11.84 13.42 -12.73
N ARG A 30 12.81 13.28 -13.64
CA ARG A 30 12.80 12.18 -14.59
C ARG A 30 13.01 10.92 -13.76
N HIS A 31 11.94 10.15 -13.54
CA HIS A 31 12.06 8.76 -13.08
C HIS A 31 12.90 8.02 -14.11
N ARG A 32 14.20 7.89 -13.81
CA ARG A 32 15.08 6.99 -14.53
C ARG A 32 14.58 5.60 -14.14
N ARG A 33 13.82 4.95 -15.04
CA ARG A 33 13.45 3.54 -14.89
C ARG A 33 14.74 2.77 -14.65
N SER A 34 14.99 2.41 -13.39
CA SER A 34 15.95 1.37 -13.05
C SER A 34 15.39 0.12 -13.71
N ARG A 35 15.98 -0.31 -14.82
CA ARG A 35 15.72 -1.62 -15.37
C ARG A 35 16.29 -2.61 -14.37
N SER A 36 15.45 -3.04 -13.42
CA SER A 36 15.72 -4.23 -12.62
C SER A 36 16.05 -5.35 -13.60
N ARG A 37 17.17 -6.04 -13.37
CA ARG A 37 17.48 -7.29 -14.06
C ARG A 37 16.47 -8.34 -13.58
N VAL A 38 15.27 -8.33 -14.14
CA VAL A 38 14.42 -9.53 -14.17
C VAL A 38 14.84 -10.29 -15.42
N THR A 39 15.89 -11.08 -15.27
CA THR A 39 16.31 -12.05 -16.29
C THR A 39 15.24 -13.13 -16.39
N GLY A 40 14.62 -13.29 -17.57
CA GLY A 40 13.80 -14.41 -18.04
C GLY A 40 12.93 -15.13 -17.00
N VAL A 41 11.60 -14.95 -17.08
CA VAL A 41 10.60 -15.46 -16.12
C VAL A 41 10.77 -16.96 -15.84
N ALA A 42 11.57 -17.29 -14.85
CA ALA A 42 11.37 -18.48 -14.05
C ALA A 42 10.14 -18.19 -13.18
N GLY A 43 9.13 -19.06 -13.29
CA GLY A 43 7.91 -18.97 -12.52
C GLY A 43 8.15 -18.98 -11.00
N PHE A 44 7.24 -18.37 -10.23
CA PHE A 44 7.24 -18.52 -8.78
C PHE A 44 6.67 -19.89 -8.42
N ALA A 45 7.23 -20.56 -7.40
CA ALA A 45 6.72 -21.85 -6.92
C ALA A 45 6.18 -21.77 -5.50
N ARG A 46 6.69 -20.86 -4.66
CA ARG A 46 6.34 -20.76 -3.23
C ARG A 46 6.16 -19.30 -2.82
N TYR A 47 4.90 -18.92 -2.71
CA TYR A 47 4.49 -17.60 -2.26
C TYR A 47 4.06 -17.61 -0.80
N VAL A 48 4.64 -16.75 0.04
CA VAL A 48 4.20 -16.53 1.42
C VAL A 48 3.83 -15.05 1.63
N ALA A 49 2.59 -14.80 2.03
CA ALA A 49 2.11 -13.45 2.36
C ALA A 49 2.25 -13.16 3.86
N LEU A 50 2.80 -11.98 4.18
CA LEU A 50 3.03 -11.48 5.54
C LEU A 50 2.24 -10.19 5.78
N GLY A 51 1.76 -10.00 7.01
CA GLY A 51 1.12 -8.74 7.37
C GLY A 51 0.02 -8.84 8.43
N ASP A 52 -0.92 -7.91 8.32
CA ASP A 52 -2.06 -7.74 9.21
C ASP A 52 -3.41 -7.99 8.50
N SER A 53 -4.47 -7.29 8.89
CA SER A 53 -5.82 -7.42 8.34
C SER A 53 -5.89 -7.17 6.85
N GLN A 54 -5.05 -6.27 6.32
CA GLN A 54 -5.06 -5.96 4.90
C GLN A 54 -4.57 -7.16 4.07
N THR A 55 -3.53 -7.87 4.55
CA THR A 55 -3.03 -9.10 3.94
C THR A 55 -3.92 -10.31 4.24
N GLU A 56 -4.56 -10.36 5.41
CA GLU A 56 -5.51 -11.42 5.77
C GLU A 56 -6.72 -11.47 4.84
N GLY A 57 -7.10 -10.31 4.28
CA GLY A 57 -8.23 -10.16 3.36
C GLY A 57 -9.49 -9.60 4.02
N LEU A 58 -9.36 -8.90 5.15
CA LEU A 58 -10.52 -8.37 5.88
C LEU A 58 -11.38 -7.49 4.97
N TRP A 59 -12.71 -7.64 5.09
CA TRP A 59 -13.75 -6.98 4.29
C TRP A 59 -13.87 -7.41 2.83
N ASP A 60 -13.21 -8.50 2.46
CA ASP A 60 -13.44 -9.17 1.19
C ASP A 60 -13.83 -10.63 1.43
N GLY A 61 -15.13 -10.82 1.59
CA GLY A 61 -15.73 -11.95 2.30
C GLY A 61 -15.94 -11.62 3.78
N ASP A 62 -16.24 -12.65 4.56
CA ASP A 62 -16.40 -12.58 6.02
C ASP A 62 -15.87 -13.86 6.69
N ASP A 63 -16.00 -13.94 8.02
CA ASP A 63 -15.51 -15.10 8.78
C ASP A 63 -16.37 -16.37 8.55
N ASP A 64 -17.57 -16.25 7.97
CA ASP A 64 -18.48 -17.37 7.67
C ASP A 64 -18.23 -17.96 6.28
N ALA A 65 -18.16 -17.10 5.25
CA ALA A 65 -17.89 -17.47 3.86
C ALA A 65 -16.40 -17.62 3.54
N GLY A 66 -15.53 -17.07 4.39
CA GLY A 66 -14.09 -17.01 4.19
C GLY A 66 -13.64 -15.72 3.50
N LEU A 67 -12.45 -15.27 3.87
CA LEU A 67 -11.80 -14.10 3.27
C LEU A 67 -11.01 -14.48 2.01
N PHE A 68 -10.89 -13.56 1.06
CA PHE A 68 -10.10 -13.78 -0.17
C PHE A 68 -8.98 -12.74 -0.34
N GLY A 69 -9.23 -11.45 -0.15
CA GLY A 69 -8.18 -10.42 -0.10
C GLY A 69 -7.25 -10.33 -1.34
N PHE A 70 -6.30 -9.39 -1.27
CA PHE A 70 -5.38 -9.16 -2.39
C PHE A 70 -4.35 -10.28 -2.56
N ALA A 71 -3.89 -10.87 -1.45
CA ALA A 71 -2.87 -11.89 -1.46
C ALA A 71 -3.39 -13.19 -2.09
N ASP A 72 -4.64 -13.61 -1.79
CA ASP A 72 -5.20 -14.83 -2.40
C ASP A 72 -5.51 -14.60 -3.90
N ARG A 73 -5.91 -13.39 -4.31
CA ARG A 73 -6.05 -13.02 -5.74
C ARG A 73 -4.72 -13.08 -6.50
N LEU A 74 -3.65 -12.56 -5.91
CA LEU A 74 -2.32 -12.63 -6.50
C LEU A 74 -1.86 -14.09 -6.63
N ALA A 75 -2.07 -14.89 -5.59
CA ALA A 75 -1.78 -16.32 -5.60
C ALA A 75 -2.55 -17.06 -6.70
N LEU A 76 -3.84 -16.78 -6.87
CA LEU A 76 -4.66 -17.36 -7.94
C LEU A 76 -4.09 -17.02 -9.32
N ARG A 77 -3.76 -15.74 -9.56
CA ARG A 77 -3.15 -15.30 -10.82
C ARG A 77 -1.82 -16.01 -11.08
N LEU A 78 -0.96 -16.12 -10.07
CA LEU A 78 0.33 -16.80 -10.21
C LEU A 78 0.14 -18.30 -10.49
N SER A 79 -0.80 -18.96 -9.82
CA SER A 79 -1.03 -20.39 -9.99
C SER A 79 -1.44 -20.80 -11.41
N ALA A 80 -2.12 -19.92 -12.14
CA ALA A 80 -2.58 -20.17 -13.51
C ALA A 80 -1.45 -20.54 -14.48
N ASP A 81 -0.28 -19.91 -14.30
CA ASP A 81 0.89 -20.10 -15.18
C ASP A 81 1.97 -21.00 -14.55
N ASN A 82 1.75 -21.48 -13.32
CA ASN A 82 2.77 -22.16 -12.50
C ASN A 82 2.24 -23.49 -11.93
N PRO A 83 2.34 -24.60 -12.68
CA PRO A 83 2.00 -25.92 -12.17
C PRO A 83 2.78 -26.26 -10.89
N GLY A 84 2.08 -26.69 -9.84
CA GLY A 84 2.69 -27.00 -8.55
C GLY A 84 2.98 -25.78 -7.66
N PHE A 85 2.50 -24.58 -8.02
CA PHE A 85 2.54 -23.40 -7.18
C PHE A 85 1.89 -23.64 -5.82
N ARG A 86 2.56 -23.21 -4.76
CA ARG A 86 2.08 -23.31 -3.38
C ARG A 86 2.06 -21.95 -2.72
N TYR A 87 1.04 -21.76 -1.90
CA TYR A 87 0.74 -20.49 -1.27
C TYR A 87 0.43 -20.65 0.21
N ALA A 88 0.92 -19.71 1.02
CA ALA A 88 0.58 -19.55 2.42
C ALA A 88 0.30 -18.07 2.73
N ASN A 89 -0.63 -17.83 3.64
CA ASN A 89 -0.96 -16.50 4.15
C ASN A 89 -0.83 -16.53 5.67
N LEU A 90 0.24 -15.91 6.17
CA LEU A 90 0.57 -15.88 7.59
C LEU A 90 0.00 -14.65 8.31
N ALA A 91 -0.71 -13.79 7.59
CA ALA A 91 -1.23 -12.55 8.13
C ALA A 91 -2.35 -12.79 9.16
N ILE A 92 -2.37 -11.94 10.18
CA ILE A 92 -3.38 -11.96 11.26
C ILE A 92 -3.79 -10.51 11.54
N ARG A 93 -5.09 -10.20 11.46
CA ARG A 93 -5.61 -8.87 11.80
C ARG A 93 -5.14 -8.37 13.15
N GLY A 94 -4.78 -7.10 13.20
CA GLY A 94 -4.30 -6.43 14.41
C GLY A 94 -2.83 -6.68 14.73
N ASN A 95 -2.11 -7.49 13.94
CA ASN A 95 -0.67 -7.65 14.07
C ASN A 95 0.06 -6.32 13.81
N GLN A 96 1.13 -6.12 14.57
CA GLN A 96 2.10 -5.06 14.43
C GLN A 96 3.38 -5.58 13.78
N ILE A 97 4.29 -4.68 13.44
CA ILE A 97 5.60 -5.00 12.88
C ILE A 97 6.37 -5.99 13.77
N ARG A 98 6.24 -5.88 15.11
CA ARG A 98 6.89 -6.85 16.03
C ARG A 98 6.35 -8.27 15.87
N ASP A 99 5.06 -8.43 15.61
CA ASP A 99 4.41 -9.74 15.54
C ASP A 99 4.80 -10.40 14.21
N VAL A 100 4.95 -9.61 13.14
CA VAL A 100 5.57 -10.09 11.89
C VAL A 100 7.03 -10.51 12.14
N LEU A 101 7.82 -9.69 12.81
CA LEU A 101 9.23 -9.96 13.06
C LEU A 101 9.46 -11.24 13.90
N VAL A 102 8.67 -11.43 14.96
CA VAL A 102 8.87 -12.52 15.93
C VAL A 102 8.18 -13.81 15.49
N ASP A 103 6.96 -13.73 14.96
CA ASP A 103 6.14 -14.92 14.73
C ASP A 103 6.05 -15.30 13.25
N GLN A 104 5.72 -14.35 12.36
CA GLN A 104 5.45 -14.68 10.97
C GLN A 104 6.73 -14.88 10.15
N LEU A 105 7.73 -14.04 10.35
CA LEU A 105 8.94 -14.02 9.53
C LEU A 105 9.78 -15.30 9.69
N PRO A 106 10.08 -15.82 10.90
CA PRO A 106 10.79 -17.09 11.03
C PRO A 106 10.04 -18.25 10.37
N ARG A 107 8.70 -18.27 10.51
CA ARG A 107 7.83 -19.26 9.89
C ARG A 107 7.82 -19.16 8.36
N ALA A 108 7.77 -17.95 7.80
CA ALA A 108 7.86 -17.76 6.35
C ALA A 108 9.19 -18.27 5.82
N LEU A 109 10.30 -17.92 6.45
CA LEU A 109 11.63 -18.32 5.98
C LEU A 109 11.82 -19.85 6.01
N SER A 110 11.26 -20.55 7.00
CA SER A 110 11.31 -22.02 7.05
C SER A 110 10.56 -22.69 5.88
N MET A 111 9.60 -22.00 5.27
CA MET A 111 8.91 -22.44 4.05
C MET A 111 9.74 -22.28 2.78
N ARG A 112 10.90 -21.60 2.85
CA ARG A 112 11.81 -21.29 1.73
C ARG A 112 11.08 -20.65 0.53
N PRO A 113 10.34 -19.54 0.72
CA PRO A 113 9.62 -18.87 -0.35
C PRO A 113 10.57 -18.38 -1.44
N ASP A 114 10.07 -18.34 -2.68
CA ASP A 114 10.69 -17.59 -3.77
C ASP A 114 9.96 -16.25 -4.03
N LEU A 115 8.77 -16.08 -3.45
CA LEU A 115 8.02 -14.83 -3.41
C LEU A 115 7.50 -14.53 -2.00
N VAL A 116 7.70 -13.30 -1.54
CA VAL A 116 7.10 -12.77 -0.31
C VAL A 116 6.41 -11.44 -0.59
N THR A 117 5.17 -11.28 -0.12
CA THR A 117 4.55 -9.96 0.02
C THR A 117 4.52 -9.57 1.49
N VAL A 118 4.80 -8.30 1.79
CA VAL A 118 4.74 -7.79 3.17
C VAL A 118 4.02 -6.44 3.20
N CYS A 119 2.87 -6.41 3.88
CA CYS A 119 2.09 -5.22 4.18
C CYS A 119 1.84 -5.16 5.69
N ILE A 120 2.56 -4.27 6.38
CA ILE A 120 2.49 -4.14 7.84
C ILE A 120 2.88 -2.74 8.29
N GLY A 121 2.26 -2.26 9.37
CA GLY A 121 2.71 -1.07 10.09
C GLY A 121 1.64 -0.05 10.40
N MET A 122 0.45 -0.12 9.78
CA MET A 122 -0.64 0.80 10.10
C MET A 122 -1.09 0.67 11.57
N ASN A 123 -1.09 -0.54 12.13
CA ASN A 123 -1.37 -0.76 13.56
C ASN A 123 -0.30 -0.14 14.48
N ASP A 124 0.95 0.00 14.04
CA ASP A 124 2.00 0.69 14.81
C ASP A 124 1.87 2.22 14.67
N VAL A 125 1.51 2.72 13.48
CA VAL A 125 1.26 4.15 13.20
C VAL A 125 0.19 4.70 14.14
N THR A 126 -0.92 3.98 14.31
CA THR A 126 -2.10 4.45 15.04
C THR A 126 -2.04 4.25 16.54
N ARG A 127 -1.05 3.52 17.05
CA ARG A 127 -0.88 3.31 18.50
C ARG A 127 -0.36 4.55 19.20
N PRO A 128 -0.97 4.98 20.32
CA PRO A 128 -0.46 6.10 21.10
C PRO A 128 0.89 5.76 21.77
N GLY A 129 1.65 6.79 22.12
CA GLY A 129 2.91 6.66 22.88
C GLY A 129 4.18 6.68 22.01
N PRO A 130 5.36 6.54 22.65
CA PRO A 130 6.67 6.76 22.01
C PRO A 130 7.19 5.55 21.20
N GLY A 131 6.48 4.41 21.19
CA GLY A 131 6.97 3.15 20.62
C GLY A 131 7.13 3.10 19.10
N PHE A 132 6.72 4.15 18.38
CA PHE A 132 6.75 4.18 16.92
C PHE A 132 8.17 4.14 16.34
N ASP A 133 9.14 4.79 16.97
CA ASP A 133 10.54 4.74 16.50
C ASP A 133 11.11 3.32 16.60
N GLY A 134 10.79 2.63 17.69
CA GLY A 134 11.11 1.20 17.83
C GLY A 134 10.36 0.32 16.84
N ALA A 135 9.19 0.74 16.34
CA ALA A 135 8.49 0.02 15.28
C ALA A 135 9.18 0.18 13.92
N LEU A 136 9.66 1.38 13.58
CA LEU A 136 10.45 1.62 12.37
C LEU A 136 11.75 0.82 12.38
N ALA A 137 12.46 0.77 13.51
CA ALA A 137 13.67 -0.04 13.64
C ALA A 137 13.40 -1.54 13.41
N ARG A 138 12.25 -2.04 13.91
CA ARG A 138 11.81 -3.42 13.63
C ARG A 138 11.45 -3.63 12.17
N LEU A 139 10.89 -2.62 11.49
CA LEU A 139 10.56 -2.71 10.07
C LEU A 139 11.81 -2.82 9.20
N ASP A 140 12.83 -2.00 9.48
CA ASP A 140 14.15 -2.12 8.84
C ASP A 140 14.73 -3.53 9.05
N GLN A 141 14.62 -4.08 10.26
CA GLN A 141 15.06 -5.46 10.53
C GLN A 141 14.29 -6.50 9.72
N VAL A 142 12.95 -6.38 9.59
CA VAL A 142 12.14 -7.26 8.73
C VAL A 142 12.63 -7.17 7.28
N HIS A 143 12.77 -5.96 6.74
CA HIS A 143 13.23 -5.76 5.36
C HIS A 143 14.63 -6.32 5.12
N ARG A 144 15.59 -6.05 6.02
CA ARG A 144 16.95 -6.58 5.92
C ARG A 144 16.99 -8.11 5.93
N THR A 145 16.17 -8.73 6.77
CA THR A 145 16.08 -10.19 6.87
C THR A 145 15.47 -10.78 5.60
N LEU A 146 14.39 -10.19 5.07
CA LEU A 146 13.78 -10.59 3.81
C LEU A 146 14.74 -10.44 2.63
N ALA A 147 15.53 -9.36 2.58
CA ALA A 147 16.54 -9.15 1.55
C ALA A 147 17.61 -10.26 1.55
N GLY A 148 17.96 -10.80 2.72
CA GLY A 148 18.88 -11.92 2.87
C GLY A 148 18.30 -13.31 2.55
N SER A 149 16.99 -13.42 2.29
CA SER A 149 16.32 -14.71 2.09
C SER A 149 16.48 -15.30 0.68
N GLY A 150 16.86 -14.48 -0.30
CA GLY A 150 16.88 -14.84 -1.72
C GLY A 150 15.52 -14.85 -2.40
N ALA A 151 14.42 -14.59 -1.69
CA ALA A 151 13.09 -14.43 -2.27
C ALA A 151 12.95 -13.09 -3.01
N THR A 152 12.09 -13.06 -4.03
CA THR A 152 11.55 -11.80 -4.55
C THR A 152 10.60 -11.24 -3.50
N VAL A 153 10.76 -9.96 -3.15
CA VAL A 153 9.94 -9.31 -2.12
C VAL A 153 9.15 -8.17 -2.73
N VAL A 154 7.86 -8.09 -2.39
CA VAL A 154 6.99 -6.96 -2.72
C VAL A 154 6.49 -6.33 -1.42
N THR A 155 6.60 -5.01 -1.32
CA THR A 155 6.08 -4.22 -0.20
C THR A 155 5.21 -3.08 -0.71
N THR A 156 4.49 -2.42 0.19
CA THR A 156 3.52 -1.39 -0.14
C THR A 156 3.66 -0.20 0.79
N THR A 157 3.60 1.01 0.25
CA THR A 157 3.37 2.21 1.07
C THR A 157 1.91 2.25 1.53
N PHE A 158 1.62 3.09 2.51
CA PHE A 158 0.26 3.43 2.90
C PHE A 158 -0.25 4.64 2.11
N PRO A 159 -1.56 4.73 1.82
CA PRO A 159 -2.16 5.88 1.15
C PRO A 159 -2.00 7.16 1.99
N ASP A 160 -2.20 8.32 1.36
CA ASP A 160 -2.37 9.57 2.09
C ASP A 160 -3.68 9.55 2.90
N VAL A 161 -3.56 9.07 4.13
CA VAL A 161 -4.64 8.98 5.11
C VAL A 161 -5.26 10.33 5.44
N ALA A 162 -4.58 11.47 5.21
CA ALA A 162 -5.16 12.79 5.42
C ALA A 162 -6.22 13.14 4.35
N ARG A 163 -6.16 12.49 3.18
CA ARG A 163 -7.18 12.62 2.13
C ARG A 163 -8.40 11.74 2.39
N ILE A 164 -8.24 10.69 3.20
CA ILE A 164 -9.28 9.71 3.51
C ILE A 164 -9.97 10.07 4.82
N LEU A 165 -9.22 10.57 5.81
CA LEU A 165 -9.65 10.75 7.19
C LEU A 165 -9.16 12.10 7.77
N PRO A 166 -9.95 12.78 8.63
CA PRO A 166 -9.51 13.96 9.38
C PRO A 166 -8.58 13.54 10.53
N ILE A 167 -7.44 12.94 10.22
CA ILE A 167 -6.45 12.49 11.19
C ILE A 167 -5.60 13.65 11.74
N GLY A 168 -5.14 13.51 12.98
CA GLY A 168 -4.23 14.48 13.58
C GLY A 168 -2.86 14.51 12.90
N ARG A 169 -2.20 15.69 12.93
CA ARG A 169 -0.86 15.94 12.34
C ARG A 169 0.19 14.88 12.71
N VAL A 170 0.10 14.32 13.91
CA VAL A 170 1.00 13.26 14.40
C VAL A 170 0.89 11.99 13.56
N LEU A 171 -0.34 11.51 13.27
CA LEU A 171 -0.55 10.31 12.48
C LEU A 171 -0.05 10.50 11.05
N ASN A 172 -0.32 11.66 10.45
CA ASN A 172 0.17 11.97 9.11
C ASN A 172 1.72 11.93 9.06
N THR A 173 2.37 12.55 10.06
CA THR A 173 3.83 12.51 10.17
C THR A 173 4.37 11.08 10.28
N ARG A 174 3.67 10.21 11.01
CA ARG A 174 4.07 8.79 11.14
C ARG A 174 3.88 8.02 9.83
N VAL A 175 2.80 8.26 9.09
CA VAL A 175 2.59 7.65 7.76
C VAL A 175 3.69 8.06 6.79
N LEU A 176 4.06 9.34 6.76
CA LEU A 176 5.18 9.80 5.93
C LEU A 176 6.48 9.08 6.30
N ARG A 177 6.81 9.01 7.60
CA ARG A 177 8.04 8.36 8.07
C ARG A 177 8.11 6.86 7.75
N ILE A 178 7.01 6.12 7.89
CA ILE A 178 7.00 4.68 7.55
C ILE A 178 7.05 4.48 6.03
N ASN A 179 6.39 5.33 5.25
CA ASN A 179 6.46 5.27 3.79
C ASN A 179 7.87 5.57 3.27
N ASP A 180 8.59 6.51 3.89
CA ASP A 180 9.98 6.81 3.56
C ASP A 180 10.89 5.61 3.83
N GLU A 181 10.70 4.92 4.96
CA GLU A 181 11.44 3.68 5.27
C GLU A 181 11.14 2.56 4.26
N ILE A 182 9.87 2.38 3.89
CA ILE A 182 9.45 1.39 2.88
C ILE A 182 10.07 1.68 1.51
N ARG A 183 10.02 2.94 1.07
CA ARG A 183 10.64 3.38 -0.20
C ARG A 183 12.15 3.21 -0.17
N ALA A 184 12.80 3.57 0.93
CA ALA A 184 14.24 3.39 1.12
C ALA A 184 14.64 1.91 1.05
N ALA A 185 13.90 1.03 1.73
CA ALA A 185 14.12 -0.42 1.67
C ALA A 185 13.94 -0.98 0.26
N ALA A 186 12.87 -0.58 -0.44
CA ALA A 186 12.63 -1.01 -1.82
C ALA A 186 13.75 -0.57 -2.77
N GLN A 187 14.22 0.67 -2.65
CA GLN A 187 15.37 1.16 -3.43
C GLN A 187 16.66 0.42 -3.07
N ARG A 188 16.92 0.20 -1.78
CA ARG A 188 18.16 -0.39 -1.28
C ARG A 188 18.31 -1.87 -1.62
N TYR A 189 17.22 -2.63 -1.48
CA TYR A 189 17.23 -4.09 -1.63
C TYR A 189 16.61 -4.56 -2.95
N GLY A 190 16.06 -3.66 -3.77
CA GLY A 190 15.45 -4.00 -5.04
C GLY A 190 14.08 -4.66 -4.92
N PHE A 191 13.33 -4.37 -3.86
CA PHE A 191 11.97 -4.91 -3.70
C PHE A 191 11.02 -4.31 -4.73
N GLY A 192 10.03 -5.10 -5.14
CA GLY A 192 8.86 -4.58 -5.83
C GLY A 192 8.13 -3.61 -4.89
N LEU A 193 7.80 -2.42 -5.38
CA LEU A 193 7.12 -1.40 -4.60
C LEU A 193 5.74 -1.12 -5.19
N VAL A 194 4.71 -1.33 -4.37
CA VAL A 194 3.37 -0.80 -4.60
C VAL A 194 3.27 0.55 -3.91
N ASP A 195 3.37 1.65 -4.66
CA ASP A 195 3.28 2.99 -4.08
C ASP A 195 1.83 3.51 -4.09
N LEU A 196 1.13 3.37 -2.97
CA LEU A 196 -0.26 3.77 -2.79
C LEU A 196 -0.44 5.25 -2.45
N PHE A 197 0.61 5.95 -2.01
CA PHE A 197 0.47 7.27 -1.37
C PHE A 197 -0.21 8.30 -2.29
N ASP A 198 0.23 8.36 -3.55
CA ASP A 198 -0.26 9.32 -4.53
C ASP A 198 -1.27 8.74 -5.53
N ALA A 199 -1.60 7.45 -5.42
CA ALA A 199 -2.47 6.77 -6.37
C ALA A 199 -3.91 7.34 -6.32
N PRO A 200 -4.43 7.93 -7.41
CA PRO A 200 -5.77 8.50 -7.43
C PRO A 200 -6.88 7.53 -7.01
N SER A 201 -6.73 6.24 -7.30
CA SER A 201 -7.66 5.20 -6.85
C SER A 201 -7.81 5.10 -5.33
N MET A 202 -6.79 5.47 -4.56
CA MET A 202 -6.83 5.45 -3.09
C MET A 202 -7.72 6.57 -2.52
N ALA A 203 -8.09 7.58 -3.31
CA ALA A 203 -9.02 8.61 -2.88
C ALA A 203 -10.50 8.26 -3.17
N GLN A 204 -10.78 7.16 -3.89
CA GLN A 204 -12.16 6.72 -4.17
C GLN A 204 -12.75 6.01 -2.94
N PRO A 205 -13.94 6.42 -2.46
CA PRO A 205 -14.62 5.75 -1.35
C PRO A 205 -14.81 4.24 -1.58
N GLU A 206 -15.09 3.82 -2.81
CA GLU A 206 -15.38 2.43 -3.20
C GLU A 206 -14.14 1.53 -3.11
N THR A 207 -12.94 2.11 -3.09
CA THR A 207 -11.69 1.38 -2.83
C THR A 207 -11.65 0.86 -1.39
N TRP A 208 -12.32 1.54 -0.47
CA TRP A 208 -12.29 1.22 0.95
C TRP A 208 -13.60 0.55 1.39
N SER A 209 -13.50 -0.30 2.40
CA SER A 209 -14.65 -0.92 3.02
C SER A 209 -15.49 0.11 3.79
N VAL A 210 -16.57 -0.37 4.39
CA VAL A 210 -17.41 0.45 5.29
C VAL A 210 -16.62 1.09 6.43
N ASP A 211 -15.48 0.52 6.81
CA ASP A 211 -14.62 1.07 7.86
C ASP A 211 -13.56 2.06 7.38
N ARG A 212 -13.48 2.34 6.07
CA ARG A 212 -12.59 3.35 5.46
C ARG A 212 -11.10 3.20 5.78
N VAL A 213 -10.69 2.07 6.34
CA VAL A 213 -9.30 1.75 6.69
C VAL A 213 -8.82 0.56 5.88
N HIS A 214 -9.67 -0.45 5.70
CA HIS A 214 -9.34 -1.64 4.93
C HIS A 214 -9.88 -1.54 3.51
N GLY A 215 -9.23 -2.22 2.58
CA GLY A 215 -9.74 -2.38 1.22
C GLY A 215 -11.11 -3.05 1.19
N SER A 216 -12.01 -2.55 0.34
CA SER A 216 -13.22 -3.29 -0.07
C SER A 216 -12.83 -4.45 -1.02
N PRO A 217 -13.76 -5.29 -1.49
CA PRO A 217 -13.48 -6.24 -2.57
C PRO A 217 -12.83 -5.57 -3.79
N ARG A 218 -13.26 -4.34 -4.13
CA ARG A 218 -12.63 -3.53 -5.17
C ARG A 218 -11.21 -3.11 -4.79
N GLY A 219 -11.00 -2.61 -3.58
CA GLY A 219 -9.65 -2.26 -3.10
C GLY A 219 -8.67 -3.43 -3.15
N HIS A 220 -9.10 -4.62 -2.72
CA HIS A 220 -8.28 -5.83 -2.79
C HIS A 220 -7.97 -6.27 -4.23
N MET A 221 -8.89 -6.06 -5.19
CA MET A 221 -8.59 -6.24 -6.61
C MET A 221 -7.52 -5.27 -7.11
N LEU A 222 -7.60 -3.99 -6.73
CA LEU A 222 -6.60 -2.98 -7.11
C LEU A 222 -5.22 -3.30 -6.50
N PHE A 223 -5.18 -3.70 -5.23
CA PHE A 223 -3.93 -4.10 -4.56
C PHE A 223 -3.29 -5.34 -5.21
N ALA A 224 -4.09 -6.32 -5.63
CA ALA A 224 -3.58 -7.49 -6.34
C ALA A 224 -3.04 -7.12 -7.73
N ALA A 225 -3.72 -6.21 -8.45
CA ALA A 225 -3.24 -5.69 -9.73
C ALA A 225 -1.94 -4.89 -9.57
N ALA A 226 -1.84 -4.07 -8.52
CA ALA A 226 -0.64 -3.31 -8.21
C ALA A 226 0.55 -4.21 -7.86
N ALA A 227 0.34 -5.25 -7.04
CA ALA A 227 1.37 -6.22 -6.72
C ALA A 227 1.83 -7.00 -7.96
N ALA A 228 0.92 -7.33 -8.87
CA ALA A 228 1.27 -7.95 -10.14
C ALA A 228 2.09 -7.02 -11.05
N GLU A 229 1.80 -5.72 -11.08
CA GLU A 229 2.63 -4.73 -11.78
C GLU A 229 4.03 -4.63 -11.14
N ALA A 230 4.10 -4.56 -9.80
CA ALA A 230 5.36 -4.50 -9.07
C ALA A 230 6.27 -5.73 -9.32
N LEU A 231 5.66 -6.88 -9.64
CA LEU A 231 6.35 -8.11 -10.05
C LEU A 231 6.66 -8.17 -11.56
N GLY A 232 6.16 -7.23 -12.36
CA GLY A 232 6.31 -7.23 -13.82
C GLY A 232 5.59 -8.41 -14.50
N LEU A 233 4.49 -8.91 -13.92
CA LEU A 233 3.77 -10.04 -14.48
C LEU A 233 3.16 -9.70 -15.85
N PRO A 234 3.09 -10.66 -16.80
CA PRO A 234 2.45 -10.46 -18.09
C PRO A 234 1.01 -9.94 -17.95
N GLY A 235 0.65 -8.93 -18.76
CA GLY A 235 -0.67 -8.30 -18.73
C GLY A 235 -0.94 -7.44 -17.49
N SER A 236 0.06 -7.14 -16.66
CA SER A 236 -0.07 -6.09 -15.64
C SER A 236 0.11 -4.69 -16.26
N SER A 237 -0.57 -3.70 -15.68
CA SER A 237 -0.53 -2.30 -16.10
C SER A 237 -0.70 -1.39 -14.89
N HIS A 238 -0.45 -0.10 -15.09
CA HIS A 238 -0.62 0.92 -14.06
C HIS A 238 -2.08 1.38 -13.87
N ASP A 239 -3.04 0.70 -14.52
CA ASP A 239 -4.45 1.11 -14.51
C ASP A 239 -5.08 1.05 -13.11
N TRP A 240 -4.54 0.22 -12.22
CA TRP A 240 -4.98 0.12 -10.83
C TRP A 240 -4.86 1.44 -10.06
N ALA A 241 -3.95 2.34 -10.47
CA ALA A 241 -3.75 3.64 -9.83
C ALA A 241 -4.78 4.67 -10.33
N GLY A 242 -5.39 4.43 -11.49
CA GLY A 242 -6.30 5.37 -12.16
C GLY A 242 -7.63 5.58 -11.42
N VAL A 243 -8.33 6.65 -11.82
CA VAL A 243 -9.71 6.87 -11.38
C VAL A 243 -10.67 6.13 -12.29
N ASP A 244 -11.73 5.56 -11.73
CA ASP A 244 -12.85 5.08 -12.54
C ASP A 244 -13.63 6.27 -13.10
N PRO A 245 -13.59 6.52 -14.42
CA PRO A 245 -14.25 7.67 -15.00
C PRO A 245 -15.79 7.58 -14.91
N SER A 246 -16.33 6.39 -14.59
CA SER A 246 -17.77 6.16 -14.44
C SER A 246 -18.29 6.39 -13.01
N ALA A 247 -17.41 6.60 -12.02
CA ALA A 247 -17.81 6.81 -10.65
C ALA A 247 -18.49 8.18 -10.47
N PRO A 248 -19.74 8.24 -9.99
CA PRO A 248 -20.42 9.52 -9.75
C PRO A 248 -19.70 10.28 -8.63
N PRO A 249 -19.53 11.61 -8.75
CA PRO A 249 -18.90 12.40 -7.70
C PRO A 249 -19.74 12.34 -6.42
N PRO A 250 -19.15 12.03 -5.25
CA PRO A 250 -19.93 11.87 -4.04
C PRO A 250 -20.55 13.21 -3.61
N SER A 251 -21.81 13.19 -3.16
CA SER A 251 -22.50 14.37 -2.63
C SER A 251 -21.80 14.90 -1.36
N VAL A 252 -21.47 16.20 -1.33
CA VAL A 252 -20.77 16.83 -0.20
C VAL A 252 -21.55 16.68 1.12
N ARG A 253 -22.90 16.72 1.06
CA ARG A 253 -23.76 16.55 2.25
C ARG A 253 -23.81 15.09 2.73
N SER A 254 -23.84 14.12 1.81
CA SER A 254 -23.80 12.71 2.19
C SER A 254 -22.42 12.31 2.72
N GLN A 255 -21.35 12.93 2.23
CA GLN A 255 -19.99 12.76 2.75
C GLN A 255 -19.89 13.21 4.21
N ALA A 256 -20.39 14.39 4.57
CA ALA A 256 -20.32 14.89 5.95
C ALA A 256 -21.11 14.02 6.93
N TYR A 257 -22.33 13.61 6.58
CA TYR A 257 -23.18 12.75 7.43
C TYR A 257 -22.58 11.34 7.59
N SER A 258 -22.11 10.73 6.51
CA SER A 258 -21.44 9.42 6.55
C SER A 258 -20.12 9.48 7.33
N GLN A 259 -19.39 10.59 7.29
CA GLN A 259 -18.17 10.80 8.07
C GLN A 259 -18.45 10.80 9.58
N VAL A 260 -19.53 11.45 10.02
CA VAL A 260 -19.91 11.50 11.45
C VAL A 260 -20.32 10.13 11.95
N LEU A 261 -21.22 9.44 11.25
CA LEU A 261 -21.68 8.10 11.62
C LEU A 261 -20.55 7.08 11.61
N TRP A 262 -19.67 7.14 10.61
CA TRP A 262 -18.49 6.28 10.55
C TRP A 262 -17.53 6.54 11.71
N THR A 263 -17.28 7.82 12.03
CA THR A 263 -16.39 8.20 13.14
C THR A 263 -16.91 7.62 14.45
N GLN A 264 -18.21 7.76 14.70
CA GLN A 264 -18.87 7.25 15.91
C GLN A 264 -18.89 5.72 15.99
N ASN A 265 -19.21 5.04 14.88
CA ASN A 265 -19.53 3.61 14.91
C ASN A 265 -18.33 2.70 14.60
N MET A 266 -17.30 3.20 13.90
CA MET A 266 -16.18 2.36 13.44
C MET A 266 -14.82 2.89 13.93
N LEU A 267 -14.49 4.16 13.64
CA LEU A 267 -13.18 4.72 14.00
C LEU A 267 -12.97 4.81 15.51
N MET A 268 -13.93 5.39 16.24
CA MET A 268 -13.79 5.60 17.69
C MET A 268 -13.67 4.28 18.46
N PRO A 269 -14.51 3.25 18.24
CA PRO A 269 -14.32 1.94 18.86
C PRO A 269 -12.99 1.26 18.50
N TRP A 270 -12.51 1.43 17.26
CA TRP A 270 -11.22 0.89 16.83
C TRP A 270 -10.03 1.59 17.48
N LEU A 271 -10.02 2.92 17.49
CA LEU A 271 -9.03 3.73 18.21
C LEU A 271 -9.03 3.41 19.70
N TRP A 272 -10.22 3.29 20.29
CA TRP A 272 -10.38 2.99 21.72
C TRP A 272 -9.84 1.61 22.10
N ARG A 273 -10.04 0.59 21.26
CA ARG A 273 -9.41 -0.73 21.44
C ARG A 273 -7.88 -0.65 21.35
N HIS A 274 -7.35 0.15 20.42
CA HIS A 274 -5.91 0.37 20.27
C HIS A 274 -5.30 1.09 21.47
N VAL A 275 -5.97 2.13 21.98
CA VAL A 275 -5.56 2.86 23.20
C VAL A 275 -5.55 1.92 24.41
N ARG A 276 -6.51 0.99 24.50
CA ARG A 276 -6.57 -0.04 25.57
C ARG A 276 -5.64 -1.24 25.34
N GLY A 277 -4.83 -1.23 24.27
CA GLY A 277 -3.90 -2.32 23.96
C GLY A 277 -4.54 -3.64 23.53
N ARG A 278 -5.85 -3.68 23.24
CA ARG A 278 -6.55 -4.91 22.85
C ARG A 278 -6.38 -5.15 21.34
N SER A 279 -5.69 -6.23 20.97
CA SER A 279 -5.59 -6.67 19.56
C SER A 279 -6.86 -7.40 19.13
N SER A 280 -7.32 -7.16 17.89
CA SER A 280 -8.40 -7.92 17.26
C SER A 280 -7.97 -9.33 16.83
N GLY A 281 -6.68 -9.63 16.82
CA GLY A 281 -6.11 -10.93 16.43
C GLY A 281 -5.82 -11.87 17.59
N GLY A 282 -6.07 -11.48 18.84
CA GLY A 282 -5.76 -12.31 20.01
C GLY A 282 -6.41 -13.70 19.92
N GLY A 283 -5.58 -14.75 19.97
CA GLY A 283 -6.03 -16.15 19.89
C GLY A 283 -6.36 -16.64 18.48
N ARG A 284 -6.21 -15.82 17.44
CA ARG A 284 -6.39 -16.25 16.04
C ARG A 284 -5.12 -16.91 15.50
N SER A 285 -5.29 -17.93 14.67
CA SER A 285 -4.23 -18.52 13.85
C SER A 285 -4.33 -18.01 12.41
N PRO A 286 -3.24 -18.02 11.62
CA PRO A 286 -3.33 -17.66 10.20
C PRO A 286 -4.28 -18.59 9.44
N ARG A 287 -5.06 -18.04 8.51
CA ARG A 287 -6.01 -18.83 7.70
C ARG A 287 -5.34 -19.87 6.80
N ARG A 288 -4.19 -19.53 6.21
CA ARG A 288 -3.40 -20.44 5.36
C ARG A 288 -2.00 -20.62 5.97
N PRO A 289 -1.89 -21.39 7.07
CA PRO A 289 -0.69 -21.42 7.90
C PRO A 289 0.44 -22.28 7.31
N VAL A 290 0.21 -22.96 6.18
CA VAL A 290 1.14 -23.86 5.51
C VAL A 290 1.08 -23.66 3.99
N LEU A 291 2.19 -23.95 3.29
CA LEU A 291 2.23 -23.94 1.83
C LEU A 291 1.35 -25.08 1.26
N ALA A 292 0.21 -24.69 0.69
CA ALA A 292 -0.73 -25.60 0.04
C ALA A 292 -0.98 -25.15 -1.41
N PRO A 293 -1.50 -26.03 -2.28
CA PRO A 293 -2.08 -25.60 -3.56
C PRO A 293 -3.12 -24.49 -3.35
N VAL A 294 -3.25 -23.60 -4.34
CA VAL A 294 -4.15 -22.42 -4.27
C VAL A 294 -5.60 -22.82 -4.26
#